data_AF-A0A078BBV3-F1
#
_entry.id   AF-A0A078BBV3-F1
#
_cell.length_a   1.000
_cell.length_b   1.000
_cell.length_c   1.000
_cell.angle_alpha   90.00
_cell.angle_beta   90.00
_cell.angle_gamma   90.00
#
_symmetry.space_group_name_H-M   'P 1'
#
loop_
_entity.id
_entity.type
_entity.pdbx_description
1 polymer ?
#
loop_
_entity_poly.entity_id
_entity_poly.type
_entity_poly.pdbx_seq_one_letter_code
_entity_poly.pdbx_strand_id
1 'polypeptide(L)'
;MISGTGMRPGDIVTASNGKTIEVNNTDAEGRLTLADALVYACNQGVEKIVDLATLTGACVVALGPSIAGVFTPNDELAKEIFEASEVSGEKLWRMPLEES
;
A
#
# COMPACT_ATOMS: atom_id res chain seq x y z
N MET A 1 13.65 2.03 -13.48
CA MET A 1 13.97 2.07 -14.93
C MET A 1 14.99 1.00 -15.27
N ILE A 2 14.87 0.39 -16.45
CA ILE A 2 15.79 -0.69 -16.88
C ILE A 2 17.15 -0.07 -17.22
N SER A 3 18.20 -0.55 -16.55
CA SER A 3 19.59 -0.16 -16.78
C SER A 3 20.53 -1.22 -16.22
N GLY A 4 21.83 -1.17 -16.55
CA GLY A 4 22.83 -2.09 -16.00
C GLY A 4 23.04 -1.98 -14.49
N THR A 5 22.57 -0.89 -13.87
CA THR A 5 22.58 -0.67 -12.41
C THR A 5 21.22 -0.92 -11.76
N GLY A 6 20.25 -1.42 -12.52
CA GLY A 6 18.91 -1.71 -12.02
C GLY A 6 18.85 -2.94 -11.13
N MET A 7 17.84 -2.95 -10.25
CA MET A 7 17.46 -4.11 -9.45
C MET A 7 17.02 -5.28 -10.36
N ARG A 8 17.37 -6.50 -9.97
CA ARG A 8 17.07 -7.73 -10.70
C ARG A 8 16.02 -8.56 -9.97
N PRO A 9 15.20 -9.33 -10.68
CA PRO A 9 14.43 -10.41 -10.06
C PRO A 9 15.36 -11.37 -9.28
N GLY A 10 14.98 -11.70 -8.05
CA GLY A 10 15.75 -12.51 -7.12
C GLY A 10 16.75 -11.74 -6.25
N ASP A 11 16.96 -10.43 -6.49
CA ASP A 11 17.72 -9.61 -5.54
C ASP A 11 17.00 -9.60 -4.18
N ILE A 12 17.77 -9.66 -3.10
CA ILE A 12 17.27 -9.50 -1.73
C ILE A 12 17.63 -8.10 -1.25
N VAL A 13 16.63 -7.27 -1.01
CA VAL A 13 16.79 -5.92 -0.48
C VAL A 13 16.49 -5.88 1.00
N THR A 14 17.10 -4.96 1.74
CA THR A 14 16.85 -4.76 3.18
C THR A 14 16.12 -3.44 3.38
N ALA A 15 14.91 -3.49 3.94
CA ALA A 15 14.18 -2.29 4.32
C ALA A 15 14.81 -1.63 5.56
N SER A 16 14.51 -0.35 5.78
CA SER A 16 15.00 0.46 6.91
C SER A 16 14.64 -0.09 8.29
N ASN A 17 13.64 -0.96 8.40
CA ASN A 17 13.31 -1.69 9.63
C ASN A 17 14.10 -3.02 9.81
N GLY A 18 15.09 -3.29 8.95
CA GLY A 18 15.95 -4.47 9.02
C GLY A 18 15.35 -5.75 8.42
N LYS A 19 14.10 -5.73 7.95
CA LYS A 19 13.50 -6.88 7.26
C LYS A 19 14.05 -7.01 5.84
N THR A 20 14.32 -8.24 5.42
CA THR A 20 14.76 -8.56 4.06
C THR A 20 13.56 -8.92 3.18
N ILE A 21 13.59 -8.49 1.92
CA ILE A 21 12.54 -8.74 0.92
C ILE A 21 13.20 -9.36 -0.32
N GLU A 22 12.78 -10.58 -0.69
CA GLU A 22 13.12 -11.16 -1.98
C GLU A 22 12.25 -10.52 -3.07
N VAL A 23 12.90 -9.93 -4.08
CA VAL A 23 12.21 -9.28 -5.19
C VAL A 23 11.94 -10.30 -6.29
N ASN A 24 10.89 -11.10 -6.14
CA ASN A 24 10.53 -12.09 -7.15
C ASN A 24 9.96 -11.47 -8.44
N ASN A 25 9.35 -10.27 -8.35
CA ASN A 25 8.84 -9.52 -9.50
C ASN A 25 9.15 -8.02 -9.34
N THR A 26 9.89 -7.46 -10.28
CA THR A 26 10.31 -6.05 -10.27
C THR A 26 9.21 -5.07 -10.68
N ASP A 27 8.08 -5.55 -11.20
CA ASP A 27 6.87 -4.75 -11.53
C ASP A 27 5.97 -4.52 -10.30
N ALA A 28 6.34 -5.12 -9.16
CA ALA A 28 5.71 -4.89 -7.86
C ALA A 28 6.51 -3.92 -6.99
N GLU A 29 7.35 -3.07 -7.58
CA GLU A 29 8.31 -2.21 -6.89
C GLU A 29 7.66 -1.13 -6.03
N GLY A 30 6.43 -0.71 -6.36
CA GLY A 30 5.70 0.31 -5.60
C GLY A 30 5.55 -0.05 -4.11
N ARG A 31 5.43 -1.34 -3.78
CA ARG A 31 5.36 -1.77 -2.36
C ARG A 31 6.71 -1.75 -1.66
N LEU A 32 7.83 -1.78 -2.40
CA LEU A 32 9.17 -1.69 -1.82
C LEU A 32 9.45 -0.25 -1.36
N THR A 33 9.07 0.74 -2.16
CA THR A 33 9.21 2.16 -1.77
C THR A 33 8.28 2.50 -0.59
N LEU A 34 7.04 1.98 -0.61
CA LEU A 34 6.11 2.14 0.50
C LEU A 34 6.59 1.49 1.79
N ALA A 35 7.32 0.38 1.73
CA ALA A 35 7.86 -0.26 2.93
C ALA A 35 8.72 0.71 3.75
N ASP A 36 9.64 1.42 3.10
CA ASP A 36 10.47 2.42 3.77
C ASP A 36 9.72 3.71 4.10
N ALA A 37 8.80 4.15 3.25
CA ALA A 37 7.98 5.34 3.51
C ALA A 37 7.10 5.15 4.76
N LEU A 38 6.50 3.97 4.93
CA LEU A 38 5.68 3.64 6.10
C LEU A 38 6.53 3.54 7.37
N VAL A 39 7.70 2.91 7.31
CA VAL A 39 8.65 2.88 8.44
C VAL A 39 9.06 4.30 8.83
N TYR A 40 9.37 5.15 7.85
CA TYR A 40 9.70 6.55 8.08
C TYR A 40 8.55 7.31 8.75
N ALA A 41 7.31 7.14 8.25
CA ALA A 41 6.13 7.78 8.81
C ALA A 41 5.88 7.36 10.27
N CYS A 42 5.98 6.06 10.57
CA CYS A 42 5.90 5.56 11.94
C CYS A 42 6.96 6.19 12.86
N ASN A 43 8.19 6.38 12.36
CA ASN A 43 9.28 7.00 13.13
C ASN A 43 9.04 8.49 13.45
N GLN A 44 8.09 9.15 12.78
CA GLN A 44 7.69 10.52 13.13
C GLN A 44 6.75 10.58 14.35
N GLY A 45 6.31 9.43 14.88
CA GLY A 45 5.41 9.37 16.04
C GLY A 45 3.98 9.82 15.72
N VAL A 46 3.54 9.65 14.47
CA VAL A 46 2.15 9.94 14.06
C VAL A 46 1.16 8.96 14.68
N GLU A 47 -0.06 9.43 14.94
CA GLU A 47 -1.13 8.60 15.51
C GLU A 47 -1.78 7.67 14.47
N LYS A 48 -1.97 8.16 13.25
CA LYS A 48 -2.68 7.47 12.16
C LYS A 48 -1.92 7.69 10.85
N ILE A 49 -1.91 6.68 9.99
CA ILE A 49 -1.30 6.72 8.66
C ILE A 49 -2.34 6.28 7.63
N VAL A 50 -2.42 7.01 6.52
CA VAL A 50 -3.18 6.63 5.33
C VAL A 50 -2.23 6.72 4.14
N ASP A 51 -1.98 5.59 3.47
CA ASP A 51 -1.24 5.57 2.20
C ASP A 51 -2.21 5.46 1.01
N LEU A 52 -1.85 6.13 -0.09
CA LEU A 52 -2.59 6.09 -1.35
C LEU A 52 -1.64 5.59 -2.44
N ALA A 53 -1.98 4.48 -3.08
CA ALA A 53 -1.13 3.88 -4.09
C ALA A 53 -1.95 3.22 -5.23
N THR A 54 -1.53 3.45 -6.47
CA THR A 54 -2.00 2.70 -7.65
C THR A 54 -1.31 1.33 -7.68
N LEU A 55 -1.58 0.51 -6.66
CA LEU A 55 -0.69 -0.59 -6.27
C LEU A 55 -0.87 -1.87 -7.11
N THR A 56 -2.10 -2.14 -7.56
CA THR A 56 -2.39 -3.39 -8.27
C THR A 56 -3.44 -3.19 -9.36
N GLY A 57 -3.28 -3.92 -10.46
CA GLY A 57 -4.38 -4.13 -11.41
C GLY A 57 -5.53 -4.96 -10.82
N ALA A 58 -5.27 -5.78 -9.81
CA ALA A 58 -6.29 -6.61 -9.16
C ALA A 58 -7.39 -5.77 -8.48
N CYS A 59 -7.04 -4.62 -7.89
CA CYS A 59 -8.02 -3.70 -7.33
C CYS A 59 -8.98 -3.17 -8.40
N VAL A 60 -8.46 -2.88 -9.61
CA VAL A 60 -9.28 -2.45 -10.76
C VAL A 60 -10.18 -3.59 -11.24
N VAL A 61 -9.69 -4.84 -11.26
CA VAL A 61 -10.51 -6.01 -11.60
C VAL A 61 -11.65 -6.19 -10.59
N ALA A 62 -11.40 -5.98 -9.31
CA ALA A 62 -12.39 -6.18 -8.24
C ALA A 62 -13.46 -5.07 -8.17
N LEU A 63 -13.04 -3.81 -8.25
CA LEU A 63 -13.90 -2.64 -7.94
C LEU A 63 -14.17 -1.74 -9.17
N GLY A 64 -13.57 -2.05 -10.31
CA GLY A 64 -13.65 -1.22 -11.51
C GLY A 64 -12.76 0.03 -11.43
N PRO A 65 -12.88 0.93 -12.42
CA PRO A 65 -11.97 2.08 -12.55
C PRO A 65 -12.32 3.29 -11.66
N SER A 66 -13.40 3.20 -10.88
CA SER A 66 -14.00 4.39 -10.23
C SER A 66 -14.23 4.25 -8.73
N ILE A 67 -13.84 3.12 -8.12
CA ILE A 67 -13.98 2.87 -6.69
C ILE A 67 -12.62 2.41 -6.15
N ALA A 68 -12.07 3.12 -5.16
CA ALA A 68 -10.81 2.73 -4.54
C ALA A 68 -11.02 1.66 -3.46
N GLY A 69 -10.08 0.72 -3.32
CA GLY A 69 -10.09 -0.27 -2.25
C GLY A 69 -9.43 0.27 -0.98
N VAL A 70 -10.12 0.16 0.15
CA VAL A 70 -9.60 0.54 1.48
C VAL A 70 -9.26 -0.73 2.27
N PHE A 71 -8.01 -0.84 2.69
CA PHE A 71 -7.51 -1.94 3.51
C PHE A 71 -7.01 -1.36 4.84
N THR A 72 -7.50 -1.87 5.95
CA THR A 72 -7.06 -1.43 7.29
C THR A 72 -7.37 -2.51 8.32
N PRO A 73 -6.43 -2.76 9.27
CA PRO A 73 -6.69 -3.64 10.42
C PRO A 73 -7.52 -2.94 11.52
N ASN A 74 -7.77 -1.63 11.41
CA ASN A 74 -8.47 -0.84 12.43
C ASN A 74 -9.85 -0.38 11.93
N ASP A 75 -10.90 -0.75 12.67
CA ASP A 75 -12.31 -0.47 12.33
C ASP A 75 -12.68 1.00 12.56
N GLU A 76 -12.12 1.65 13.56
CA GLU A 76 -12.37 3.06 13.84
C GLU A 76 -11.85 3.96 12.71
N LEU A 77 -10.64 3.71 12.23
CA LEU A 77 -10.04 4.40 11.09
C LEU A 77 -10.82 4.13 9.81
N ALA A 78 -11.30 2.90 9.60
CA ALA A 78 -12.17 2.60 8.47
C ALA A 78 -13.41 3.51 8.52
N LYS A 79 -14.09 3.56 9.67
CA LYS A 79 -15.28 4.40 9.85
C LYS A 79 -15.00 5.87 9.57
N GLU A 80 -13.91 6.43 10.10
CA GLU A 80 -13.51 7.82 9.84
C GLU A 80 -13.28 8.10 8.35
N ILE A 81 -12.65 7.17 7.63
CA ILE A 81 -12.43 7.29 6.17
C ILE A 81 -13.76 7.26 5.41
N PHE A 82 -14.69 6.37 5.77
CA PHE A 82 -16.00 6.30 5.10
C PHE A 82 -16.87 7.52 5.40
N GLU A 83 -16.85 8.03 6.63
CA GLU A 83 -17.52 9.30 6.94
C GLU A 83 -16.95 10.46 6.12
N ALA A 84 -15.62 10.51 5.93
CA ALA A 84 -14.99 11.50 5.07
C ALA A 84 -15.37 11.33 3.59
N SER A 85 -15.49 10.10 3.09
CA SER A 85 -15.86 9.83 1.69
C SER A 85 -17.31 10.22 1.37
N GLU A 86 -18.23 10.08 2.32
CA GLU A 86 -19.61 10.55 2.16
C GLU A 86 -19.67 12.09 2.03
N VAL A 87 -18.78 12.81 2.74
CA VAL A 87 -18.69 14.28 2.63
C VAL A 87 -18.04 14.71 1.32
N SER A 88 -16.99 14.02 0.87
CA SER A 88 -16.29 14.36 -0.37
C SER A 88 -17.01 13.90 -1.64
N GLY A 89 -17.86 12.87 -1.53
CA GLY A 89 -18.50 12.19 -2.66
C GLY A 89 -17.56 11.24 -3.41
N GLU A 90 -16.35 10.99 -2.89
CA GLU A 90 -15.41 10.04 -3.47
C GLU A 90 -15.82 8.59 -3.16
N LYS A 91 -15.66 7.70 -4.13
CA LYS A 91 -16.13 6.32 -4.00
C LYS A 91 -15.04 5.41 -3.48
N LEU A 92 -15.27 4.84 -2.32
CA LEU A 92 -14.38 3.90 -1.65
C LEU A 92 -15.14 2.61 -1.32
N TRP A 93 -14.44 1.49 -1.21
CA TRP A 93 -15.00 0.24 -0.73
C TRP A 93 -14.01 -0.49 0.18
N ARG A 94 -14.49 -0.99 1.32
CA ARG A 94 -13.63 -1.69 2.27
C ARG A 94 -13.36 -3.10 1.77
N MET A 95 -12.09 -3.44 1.68
CA MET A 95 -11.61 -4.77 1.31
C MET A 95 -11.06 -5.48 2.55
N PRO A 96 -11.24 -6.81 2.66
CA PRO A 96 -10.72 -7.56 3.81
C PRO A 96 -9.20 -7.67 3.76
N LEU A 97 -8.56 -7.61 4.93
CA LEU A 97 -7.19 -8.08 5.14
C LEU A 97 -7.28 -9.50 5.72
N GLU A 98 -7.47 -10.47 4.84
CA GLU A 98 -7.55 -11.89 5.20
C GLU A 98 -6.18 -12.43 5.59
N GLU A 99 -6.11 -13.21 6.68
CA GLU A 99 -4.85 -13.76 7.23
C GLU A 99 -4.58 -15.22 6.78
N SER A 100 -5.59 -15.89 6.22
CA SER A 100 -5.59 -17.32 5.88
C SER A 100 -4.58 -17.74 4.80
#